data_AF-W5LWK7-F1
#
_entry.id   AF-W5LWK7-F1
#
_cell.length_a   1.000
_cell.length_b   1.000
_cell.length_c   1.000
_cell.angle_alpha   90.00
_cell.angle_beta   90.00
_cell.angle_gamma   90.00
#
_symmetry.space_group_name_H-M   'P 1'
#
loop_
_entity.id
_entity.type
_entity.pdbx_description
1 polymer ?
#
loop_
_entity_poly.entity_id
_entity_poly.type
_entity_poly.pdbx_seq_one_letter_code
_entity_poly.pdbx_strand_id
1 'polypeptide(L)'
;MKNCEYQQIDPQALSTPTPPAAAPGSEKTSLQRPRRKWEVFPGKNRFYCDGRIIVARQSGVLPLTLGLIFVTSGLFFIFDCPFLVRNLTSCIPAIGGVLFFFVVISLLQTSFTDPGILPRATPDEAADIERQIANPDSSGSSTYRPPPRTKEVVINNQVVKLKYCFTCKMFRPPRTSHCSMCDNCVERFDHHCPWVGNCVGKRNYRFFYTFIVSLSFLTAFIFGCVITHLTLRMYLLAAAVCTLTL
;
A
#
# COMPACT_ATOMS: atom_id res chain seq x y z
N MET A 1 2.80 27.14 -5.92
CA MET A 1 2.87 25.66 -6.08
C MET A 1 3.21 25.38 -7.54
N LYS A 2 4.44 24.95 -7.82
CA LYS A 2 4.89 24.59 -9.18
C LYS A 2 5.27 23.11 -9.16
N ASN A 3 4.70 22.34 -10.08
CA ASN A 3 5.00 20.92 -10.30
C ASN A 3 6.43 20.78 -10.83
N CYS A 4 7.25 19.93 -10.22
CA CYS A 4 8.46 19.43 -10.86
C CYS A 4 8.10 18.13 -11.59
N GLU A 5 7.84 18.24 -12.90
CA GLU A 5 7.93 17.11 -13.82
C GLU A 5 9.39 16.66 -13.91
N TYR A 6 9.59 15.35 -13.82
CA TYR A 6 10.88 14.72 -14.06
C TYR A 6 11.01 14.51 -15.57
N GLN A 7 11.84 15.32 -16.24
CA GLN A 7 12.12 15.16 -17.67
C GLN A 7 12.83 13.83 -17.92
N GLN A 8 12.20 12.98 -18.73
CA GLN A 8 12.78 11.75 -19.27
C GLN A 8 13.64 12.12 -20.48
N ILE A 9 14.87 11.61 -20.53
CA ILE A 9 15.85 11.91 -21.60
C ILE A 9 15.37 11.28 -22.92
N ASP A 10 15.44 12.05 -24.01
CA ASP A 10 15.02 11.69 -25.36
C ASP A 10 16.01 10.68 -26.00
N PRO A 11 15.55 9.50 -26.48
CA PRO A 11 16.41 8.47 -27.07
C PRO A 11 17.01 8.82 -28.45
N GLN A 12 16.62 9.93 -29.10
CA GLN A 12 17.01 10.20 -30.49
C GLN A 12 18.41 10.81 -30.71
N ALA A 13 19.22 10.99 -29.68
CA ALA A 13 20.50 11.72 -29.79
C ALA A 13 21.77 10.86 -29.99
N LEU A 14 21.68 9.57 -30.33
CA LEU A 14 22.86 8.74 -30.56
C LEU A 14 22.86 8.07 -31.96
N SER A 15 23.63 8.63 -32.88
CA SER A 15 23.93 8.07 -34.18
C SER A 15 24.96 6.93 -34.08
N THR A 16 24.59 5.72 -34.50
CA THR A 16 25.48 4.55 -34.58
C THR A 16 25.84 4.24 -36.05
N PRO A 17 27.07 3.77 -36.38
CA PRO A 17 27.46 3.50 -37.77
C PRO A 17 26.86 2.20 -38.31
N THR A 18 26.62 2.18 -39.62
CA THR A 18 26.04 1.07 -40.40
C THR A 18 26.94 -0.17 -40.46
N PRO A 19 26.44 -1.40 -40.22
CA PRO A 19 27.14 -2.64 -40.57
C PRO A 19 26.75 -3.16 -41.97
N PRO A 20 27.65 -3.89 -42.68
CA PRO A 20 27.43 -4.32 -44.06
C PRO A 20 26.46 -5.51 -44.18
N ALA A 21 25.82 -5.58 -45.35
CA ALA A 21 24.74 -6.50 -45.72
C ALA A 21 25.16 -7.98 -45.74
N ALA A 22 24.30 -8.85 -45.19
CA ALA A 22 24.33 -10.30 -45.38
C ALA A 22 22.92 -10.83 -45.74
N ALA A 23 22.90 -11.85 -46.61
CA ALA A 23 21.80 -12.38 -47.41
C ALA A 23 20.67 -13.12 -46.62
N PRO A 24 19.51 -13.43 -47.25
CA PRO A 24 18.27 -13.69 -46.54
C PRO A 24 18.12 -15.15 -46.09
N GLY A 25 18.12 -15.37 -44.78
CA GLY A 25 17.64 -16.59 -44.14
C GLY A 25 16.23 -16.39 -43.60
N SER A 26 15.30 -17.26 -44.00
CA SER A 26 13.92 -17.28 -43.53
C SER A 26 13.84 -17.65 -42.03
N GLU A 27 13.89 -16.66 -41.14
CA GLU A 27 13.48 -16.81 -39.75
C GLU A 27 12.00 -16.46 -39.61
N LYS A 28 11.16 -17.46 -39.30
CA LYS A 28 9.80 -17.25 -38.83
C LYS A 28 9.87 -16.56 -37.46
N THR A 29 9.83 -15.24 -37.44
CA THR A 29 9.68 -14.45 -36.21
C THR A 29 8.33 -14.79 -35.59
N SER A 30 8.31 -15.67 -34.60
CA SER A 30 7.16 -15.77 -33.70
C SER A 30 6.98 -14.40 -33.06
N LEU A 31 5.85 -13.75 -33.35
CA LEU A 31 5.49 -12.47 -32.75
C LEU A 31 5.36 -12.70 -31.23
N GLN A 32 6.45 -12.48 -30.50
CA GLN A 32 6.43 -12.55 -29.05
C GLN A 32 5.45 -11.49 -28.55
N ARG A 33 4.37 -11.94 -27.89
CA ARG A 33 3.42 -11.04 -27.25
C ARG A 33 4.19 -10.11 -26.30
N PRO A 34 4.00 -8.78 -26.38
CA PRO A 34 4.67 -7.86 -25.47
C PRO A 34 4.28 -8.21 -24.02
N ARG A 35 5.29 -8.49 -23.19
CA ARG A 35 5.10 -8.86 -21.78
C ARG A 35 4.60 -7.65 -20.99
N ARG A 36 3.56 -7.84 -20.18
CA ARG A 36 2.95 -6.76 -19.40
C ARG A 36 3.81 -6.45 -18.18
N LYS A 37 3.87 -5.19 -17.75
CA LYS A 37 4.75 -4.73 -16.64
C LYS A 37 4.54 -5.50 -15.33
N TRP A 38 3.32 -5.94 -15.03
CA TRP A 38 3.01 -6.71 -13.82
C TRP A 38 3.48 -8.17 -13.88
N GLU A 39 3.66 -8.74 -15.08
CA GLU A 39 4.16 -10.11 -15.28
C GLU A 39 5.66 -10.22 -15.01
N VAL A 40 6.38 -9.12 -15.19
CA VAL A 40 7.84 -9.00 -15.00
C VAL A 40 8.20 -8.14 -13.79
N PHE A 41 7.22 -7.82 -12.93
CA PHE A 41 7.42 -6.92 -11.81
C PHE A 41 8.42 -7.50 -10.81
N PRO A 42 9.53 -6.81 -10.54
CA PRO A 42 10.57 -7.34 -9.67
C PRO A 42 10.17 -7.10 -8.21
N GLY A 43 9.64 -8.14 -7.56
CA GLY A 43 9.24 -8.11 -6.14
C GLY A 43 8.45 -9.35 -5.73
N LYS A 44 7.99 -9.38 -4.46
CA LYS A 44 7.17 -10.47 -3.92
C LYS A 44 5.67 -10.18 -3.94
N ASN A 45 5.26 -9.00 -4.43
CA ASN A 45 3.85 -8.65 -4.55
C ASN A 45 3.12 -9.58 -5.52
N ARG A 46 1.86 -9.89 -5.21
CA ARG A 46 0.95 -10.59 -6.11
C ARG A 46 0.06 -9.58 -6.82
N PHE A 47 -0.16 -9.82 -8.10
CA PHE A 47 -1.01 -8.99 -8.95
C PHE A 47 -2.26 -9.76 -9.35
N TYR A 48 -3.41 -9.13 -9.25
CA TYR A 48 -4.71 -9.67 -9.68
C TYR A 48 -5.38 -8.69 -10.64
N CYS A 49 -6.42 -9.16 -11.36
CA CYS A 49 -7.21 -8.36 -12.31
C CYS A 49 -6.32 -7.61 -13.33
N ASP A 50 -5.48 -8.35 -14.07
CA ASP A 50 -4.55 -7.78 -15.06
C ASP A 50 -3.58 -6.70 -14.51
N GLY A 51 -3.25 -6.78 -13.22
CA GLY A 51 -2.33 -5.85 -12.55
C GLY A 51 -3.01 -4.66 -11.87
N ARG A 52 -4.35 -4.61 -11.84
CA ARG A 52 -5.09 -3.52 -11.15
C ARG A 52 -5.07 -3.65 -9.63
N ILE A 53 -4.91 -4.85 -9.12
CA ILE A 53 -4.87 -5.12 -7.69
C ILE A 53 -3.47 -5.59 -7.34
N ILE A 54 -2.83 -4.90 -6.39
CA ILE A 54 -1.53 -5.29 -5.84
C ILE A 54 -1.70 -5.68 -4.37
N VAL A 55 -1.17 -6.84 -4.00
CA VAL A 55 -1.26 -7.38 -2.64
C VAL A 55 0.11 -7.88 -2.22
N ALA A 56 0.45 -7.81 -0.94
CA ALA A 56 1.67 -8.42 -0.44
C ALA A 56 1.59 -9.95 -0.46
N ARG A 57 2.74 -10.63 -0.48
CA ARG A 57 2.80 -12.10 -0.44
C ARG A 57 2.12 -12.70 0.80
N GLN A 58 2.22 -12.01 1.94
CA GLN A 58 1.70 -12.45 3.23
C GLN A 58 0.38 -11.73 3.58
N SER A 59 -0.60 -11.79 2.69
CA SER A 59 -1.92 -11.19 2.91
C SER A 59 -2.92 -12.12 3.61
N GLY A 60 -2.47 -13.20 4.24
CA GLY A 60 -3.35 -14.19 4.87
C GLY A 60 -4.19 -13.65 6.04
N VAL A 61 -3.78 -12.51 6.63
CA VAL A 61 -4.51 -11.87 7.73
C VAL A 61 -5.60 -10.90 7.23
N LEU A 62 -5.53 -10.43 5.98
CA LEU A 62 -6.56 -9.55 5.41
C LEU A 62 -7.97 -10.19 5.37
N PRO A 63 -8.13 -11.47 4.95
CA PRO A 63 -9.40 -12.16 5.07
C PRO A 63 -9.93 -12.24 6.50
N LEU A 64 -9.06 -12.34 7.51
CA LEU A 64 -9.47 -12.32 8.91
C LEU A 64 -10.02 -10.94 9.30
N THR A 65 -9.37 -9.85 8.91
CA THR A 65 -9.88 -8.49 9.13
C THR A 65 -11.24 -8.27 8.48
N LEU A 66 -11.41 -8.69 7.22
CA LEU A 66 -12.69 -8.64 6.53
C LEU A 66 -13.74 -9.49 7.27
N GLY A 67 -13.40 -10.73 7.63
CA GLY A 67 -14.27 -11.62 8.39
C GLY A 67 -14.75 -10.98 9.70
N LEU A 68 -13.85 -10.38 10.47
CA LEU A 68 -14.20 -9.70 11.71
C LEU A 68 -15.17 -8.54 11.49
N ILE A 69 -14.92 -7.68 10.49
CA ILE A 69 -15.80 -6.54 10.19
C ILE A 69 -17.18 -7.01 9.73
N PHE A 70 -17.24 -7.98 8.81
CA PHE A 70 -18.50 -8.50 8.28
C PHE A 70 -19.31 -9.27 9.33
N VAL A 71 -18.66 -10.12 10.13
CA VAL A 71 -19.35 -10.90 11.17
C VAL A 71 -19.87 -9.98 12.26
N THR A 72 -19.03 -9.09 12.82
CA THR A 72 -19.47 -8.19 13.91
C THR A 72 -20.59 -7.25 13.47
N SER A 73 -20.46 -6.67 12.27
CA SER A 73 -21.52 -5.82 11.70
C SER A 73 -22.78 -6.63 11.38
N GLY A 74 -22.62 -7.84 10.82
CA GLY A 74 -23.73 -8.72 10.50
C GLY A 74 -24.54 -9.13 11.73
N LEU A 75 -23.87 -9.51 12.82
CA LEU A 75 -24.53 -9.79 14.10
C LEU A 75 -25.31 -8.58 14.61
N PHE A 76 -24.73 -7.38 14.53
CA PHE A 76 -25.40 -6.13 14.91
C PHE A 76 -26.65 -5.85 14.07
N PHE A 77 -26.61 -6.02 12.75
CA PHE A 77 -27.77 -5.82 11.88
C PHE A 77 -28.86 -6.87 12.09
N ILE A 78 -28.49 -8.12 12.38
CA ILE A 78 -29.44 -9.22 12.55
C ILE A 78 -30.12 -9.18 13.92
N PHE A 79 -29.37 -8.93 15.00
CA PHE A 79 -29.88 -9.10 16.36
C PHE A 79 -30.24 -7.79 17.06
N ASP A 80 -29.45 -6.73 16.89
CA ASP A 80 -29.67 -5.47 17.60
C ASP A 80 -30.60 -4.51 16.84
N CYS A 81 -30.39 -4.36 15.53
CA CYS A 81 -31.15 -3.40 14.73
C CYS A 81 -32.68 -3.65 14.77
N PRO A 82 -33.23 -4.88 14.67
CA PRO A 82 -34.68 -5.07 14.71
C PRO A 82 -35.32 -4.60 16.02
N PHE A 83 -34.61 -4.77 17.14
CA PHE A 83 -35.07 -4.27 18.44
C PHE A 83 -34.97 -2.75 18.52
N LEU A 84 -33.83 -2.18 18.12
CA LEU A 84 -33.58 -0.75 18.18
C LEU A 84 -34.47 0.07 17.23
N VAL A 85 -34.85 -0.49 16.08
CA VAL A 85 -35.79 0.16 15.15
C VAL A 85 -37.19 0.25 15.77
N ARG A 86 -37.63 -0.80 16.46
CA ARG A 86 -38.96 -0.83 17.10
C ARG A 86 -39.06 0.07 18.33
N ASN A 87 -37.96 0.26 19.06
CA ASN A 87 -37.96 0.95 20.36
C ASN A 87 -37.26 2.31 20.35
N LEU A 88 -36.52 2.68 19.30
CA LEU A 88 -35.75 3.92 19.24
C LEU A 88 -35.93 4.68 17.93
N THR A 89 -35.35 4.20 16.83
CA THR A 89 -35.43 4.90 15.52
C THR A 89 -35.02 4.02 14.34
N SER A 90 -35.70 4.19 13.21
CA SER A 90 -35.38 3.54 11.93
C SER A 90 -34.09 4.04 11.29
N CYS A 91 -33.51 5.15 11.75
CA CYS A 91 -32.27 5.72 11.19
C CYS A 91 -31.00 4.92 11.56
N ILE A 92 -31.02 4.13 12.64
CA ILE A 92 -29.86 3.35 13.11
C ILE A 92 -29.28 2.43 12.03
N PRO A 93 -30.06 1.54 11.39
CA PRO A 93 -29.51 0.67 10.35
C PRO A 93 -28.97 1.44 9.14
N ALA A 94 -29.56 2.59 8.80
CA ALA A 94 -29.06 3.43 7.70
C ALA A 94 -27.68 4.01 8.02
N ILE A 95 -27.50 4.58 9.22
CA ILE A 95 -26.21 5.14 9.68
C ILE A 95 -25.17 4.02 9.78
N GLY A 96 -25.52 2.91 10.41
CA GLY A 96 -24.64 1.74 10.52
C GLY A 96 -24.21 1.22 9.15
N GLY A 97 -25.14 1.16 8.19
CA GLY A 97 -24.87 0.68 6.83
C GLY A 97 -23.89 1.58 6.09
N VAL A 98 -24.09 2.90 6.16
CA VAL A 98 -23.18 3.88 5.56
C VAL A 98 -21.77 3.77 6.16
N LEU A 99 -21.66 3.69 7.49
CA LEU A 99 -20.36 3.52 8.16
C LEU A 99 -19.69 2.20 7.75
N PHE A 100 -20.45 1.10 7.71
CA PHE A 100 -19.94 -0.21 7.28
C PHE A 100 -19.35 -0.17 5.87
N PHE A 101 -20.10 0.32 4.88
CA PHE A 101 -19.61 0.39 3.50
C PHE A 101 -18.39 1.32 3.39
N PHE A 102 -18.38 2.44 4.11
CA PHE A 102 -17.24 3.36 4.12
C PHE A 102 -15.97 2.72 4.71
N VAL A 103 -16.10 1.94 5.79
CA VAL A 103 -14.99 1.17 6.38
C VAL A 103 -14.48 0.11 5.41
N VAL A 104 -15.37 -0.66 4.78
CA VAL A 104 -14.97 -1.69 3.82
C VAL A 104 -14.26 -1.07 2.61
N ILE A 105 -14.81 0.02 2.04
CA ILE A 105 -14.19 0.70 0.89
C ILE A 105 -12.81 1.24 1.25
N SER A 106 -12.66 1.91 2.39
CA SER A 106 -11.36 2.46 2.82
C SER A 106 -10.32 1.38 3.14
N LEU A 107 -10.74 0.24 3.70
CA LEU A 107 -9.88 -0.94 3.87
C LEU A 107 -9.40 -1.45 2.51
N LEU A 108 -10.31 -1.72 1.57
CA LEU A 108 -9.96 -2.24 0.25
C LEU A 108 -9.06 -1.29 -0.54
N GLN A 109 -9.31 0.03 -0.46
CA GLN A 109 -8.43 1.05 -1.03
C GLN A 109 -7.03 0.97 -0.41
N THR A 110 -6.92 0.81 0.90
CA THR A 110 -5.62 0.66 1.57
C THR A 110 -4.89 -0.60 1.14
N SER A 111 -5.62 -1.73 1.10
CA SER A 111 -5.09 -3.05 0.77
C SER A 111 -4.61 -3.15 -0.67
N PHE A 112 -5.36 -2.62 -1.62
CA PHE A 112 -5.14 -2.86 -3.05
C PHE A 112 -4.48 -1.71 -3.81
N THR A 113 -4.26 -0.58 -3.15
CA THR A 113 -3.50 0.54 -3.73
C THR A 113 -2.01 0.28 -3.63
N ASP A 114 -1.26 0.63 -4.67
CA ASP A 114 0.20 0.67 -4.60
C ASP A 114 0.64 1.65 -3.49
N PRO A 115 1.41 1.21 -2.49
CA PRO A 115 1.83 2.06 -1.37
C PRO A 115 2.80 3.17 -1.78
N GLY A 116 3.32 3.14 -3.00
CA GLY A 116 4.36 4.03 -3.48
C GLY A 116 5.65 3.26 -3.75
N ILE A 117 5.55 2.10 -4.38
CA ILE A 117 6.74 1.32 -4.75
C ILE A 117 7.57 2.11 -5.77
N LEU A 118 8.86 2.23 -5.48
CA LEU A 118 9.82 2.84 -6.38
C LEU A 118 10.33 1.80 -7.38
N PRO A 119 10.49 2.17 -8.67
CA PRO A 119 11.09 1.28 -9.66
C PRO A 119 12.52 0.94 -9.25
N ARG A 120 12.93 -0.31 -9.50
CA ARG A 120 14.32 -0.72 -9.34
C ARG A 120 15.17 -0.05 -10.43
N ALA A 121 16.45 0.19 -10.14
CA ALA A 121 17.38 0.73 -11.14
C ALA A 121 17.48 -0.22 -12.33
N THR A 122 17.62 0.34 -13.53
CA THR A 122 17.92 -0.46 -14.73
C THR A 122 19.29 -1.14 -14.57
N PRO A 123 19.58 -2.21 -15.33
CA PRO A 123 20.90 -2.86 -15.27
C PRO A 123 22.06 -1.89 -15.50
N ASP A 124 21.90 -0.96 -16.44
CA ASP A 124 22.91 0.06 -16.76
C ASP A 124 23.06 1.08 -15.62
N GLU A 125 21.94 1.60 -15.09
CA GLU A 125 21.95 2.49 -13.92
C GLU A 125 22.58 1.81 -12.69
N ALA A 126 22.25 0.54 -12.45
CA ALA A 126 22.79 -0.25 -11.36
C ALA A 126 24.31 -0.44 -11.53
N ALA A 127 24.77 -0.77 -12.75
CA ALA A 127 26.19 -0.92 -13.05
C ALA A 127 26.95 0.39 -12.85
N ASP A 128 26.39 1.52 -13.28
CA ASP A 128 27.02 2.83 -13.11
C ASP A 128 27.05 3.27 -11.64
N ILE A 129 25.98 3.04 -10.89
CA ILE A 129 25.95 3.28 -9.44
C ILE A 129 27.00 2.41 -8.73
N GLU A 130 27.10 1.13 -9.08
CA GLU A 130 28.08 0.21 -8.48
C GLU A 130 29.52 0.58 -8.84
N ARG A 131 29.79 1.02 -10.08
CA ARG A 131 31.10 1.57 -10.49
C ARG A 131 31.47 2.82 -9.69
N GLN A 132 30.53 3.76 -9.52
CA GLN A 132 30.74 4.97 -8.72
C GLN A 132 31.00 4.64 -7.25
N ILE A 133 30.32 3.61 -6.72
CA ILE A 133 30.53 3.14 -5.36
C ILE A 133 31.91 2.48 -5.21
N ALA A 134 32.36 1.69 -6.20
CA ALA A 134 33.63 0.99 -6.18
C ALA A 134 34.86 1.90 -6.36
N ASN A 135 34.74 2.97 -7.14
CA ASN A 135 35.83 3.91 -7.44
C ASN A 135 35.51 5.32 -6.92
N PRO A 136 35.66 5.60 -5.62
CA PRO A 136 35.42 6.93 -5.05
C PRO A 136 36.48 7.99 -5.47
N ASP A 137 37.66 7.56 -5.94
CA ASP A 137 38.86 8.40 -6.12
C ASP A 137 38.96 9.16 -7.46
N SER A 138 37.88 9.81 -7.90
CA SER A 138 38.01 10.98 -8.78
C SER A 138 38.29 12.28 -7.98
N SER A 139 38.28 12.21 -6.65
CA SER A 139 38.65 13.31 -5.75
C SER A 139 39.74 12.90 -4.74
N GLY A 140 40.96 12.64 -5.24
CA GLY A 140 42.26 12.77 -4.57
C GLY A 140 42.41 12.61 -3.04
N SER A 141 42.03 11.48 -2.44
CA SER A 141 42.45 11.15 -1.06
C SER A 141 42.62 9.64 -0.83
N SER A 142 43.87 9.17 -0.96
CA SER A 142 44.32 7.81 -0.69
C SER A 142 44.19 7.41 0.79
N THR A 143 43.01 6.94 1.19
CA THR A 143 42.83 6.01 2.30
C THR A 143 41.69 5.07 1.95
N TYR A 144 41.97 3.76 1.89
CA TYR A 144 40.97 2.71 1.64
C TYR A 144 39.83 2.84 2.67
N ARG A 145 38.73 3.47 2.26
CA ARG A 145 37.44 3.44 2.95
C ARG A 145 36.55 2.48 2.19
N PRO A 146 35.85 1.57 2.87
CA PRO A 146 34.88 0.72 2.20
C PRO A 146 33.88 1.59 1.41
N PRO A 147 33.43 1.12 0.23
CA PRO A 147 32.59 1.87 -0.69
C PRO A 147 31.49 2.65 0.06
N PRO A 148 31.33 3.96 -0.18
CA PRO A 148 30.38 4.76 0.58
C PRO A 148 28.98 4.22 0.32
N ARG A 149 28.44 3.47 1.30
CA ARG A 149 27.05 2.96 1.31
C ARG A 149 26.01 4.09 1.35
N THR A 150 26.47 5.32 1.21
CA THR A 150 25.70 6.53 1.34
C THR A 150 26.18 7.60 0.38
N LYS A 151 25.22 8.27 -0.26
CA LYS A 151 25.45 9.39 -1.18
C LYS A 151 24.92 10.66 -0.53
N GLU A 152 25.72 11.72 -0.49
CA GLU A 152 25.28 13.02 0.01
C GLU A 152 24.67 13.83 -1.13
N VAL A 153 23.50 14.40 -0.89
CA VAL A 153 22.79 15.28 -1.83
C VAL A 153 22.32 16.52 -1.09
N VAL A 154 22.45 17.69 -1.70
CA VAL A 154 21.93 18.93 -1.13
C VAL A 154 20.47 19.11 -1.55
N ILE A 155 19.56 19.16 -0.59
CA ILE A 155 18.13 19.41 -0.80
C ILE A 155 17.76 20.63 0.04
N ASN A 156 17.29 21.70 -0.59
CA ASN A 156 16.94 22.96 0.09
C ASN A 156 18.07 23.48 1.01
N ASN A 157 19.31 23.52 0.49
CA ASN A 157 20.51 23.93 1.24
C ASN A 157 20.87 23.05 2.45
N GLN A 158 20.25 21.87 2.61
CA GLN A 158 20.61 20.90 3.64
C GLN A 158 21.25 19.66 3.00
N VAL A 159 22.39 19.23 3.54
CA VAL A 159 23.05 17.99 3.12
C VAL A 159 22.29 16.79 3.68
N VAL A 160 21.72 15.97 2.81
CA VAL A 160 20.99 14.75 3.16
C VAL A 160 21.78 13.52 2.70
N LYS A 161 22.00 12.60 3.64
CA LYS A 161 22.71 11.35 3.40
C LYS A 161 21.74 10.25 2.95
N LEU A 162 21.76 9.91 1.66
CA LEU A 162 20.99 8.81 1.09
C LEU A 162 21.66 7.47 1.41
N LYS A 163 20.89 6.39 1.56
CA LYS A 163 21.41 5.04 1.82
C LYS A 163 21.19 4.13 0.62
N TYR A 164 22.20 3.36 0.23
CA TYR A 164 22.08 2.39 -0.86
C TYR A 164 21.18 1.20 -0.46
N CYS A 165 20.41 0.68 -1.41
CA CYS A 165 19.65 -0.57 -1.28
C CYS A 165 20.22 -1.61 -2.25
N PHE A 166 20.79 -2.68 -1.71
CA PHE A 166 21.42 -3.74 -2.52
C PHE A 166 20.41 -4.57 -3.31
N THR A 167 19.17 -4.68 -2.85
CA THR A 167 18.13 -5.45 -3.52
C THR A 167 17.52 -4.71 -4.71
N CYS A 168 17.24 -3.41 -4.54
CA CYS A 168 16.65 -2.57 -5.58
C CYS A 168 17.70 -1.83 -6.43
N LYS A 169 18.99 -1.97 -6.06
CA LYS A 169 20.16 -1.41 -6.75
C LYS A 169 20.09 0.11 -6.95
N MET A 170 19.56 0.82 -5.94
CA MET A 170 19.35 2.26 -6.01
C MET A 170 19.73 2.95 -4.68
N PHE A 171 20.13 4.22 -4.75
CA PHE A 171 20.15 5.08 -3.56
C PHE A 171 18.73 5.46 -3.18
N ARG A 172 18.33 5.13 -1.96
CA ARG A 172 16.98 5.39 -1.47
C ARG A 172 16.77 6.89 -1.32
N PRO A 173 15.73 7.47 -1.94
CA PRO A 173 15.34 8.85 -1.68
C PRO A 173 15.04 9.08 -0.19
N PRO A 174 15.03 10.34 0.28
CA PRO A 174 14.69 10.66 1.66
C PRO A 174 13.34 10.03 2.06
N ARG A 175 13.29 9.47 3.27
CA ARG A 175 12.11 8.76 3.84
C ARG A 175 11.70 7.48 3.11
N THR A 176 12.54 6.93 2.23
CA THR A 176 12.29 5.62 1.61
C THR A 176 12.96 4.49 2.39
N SER A 177 12.22 3.40 2.59
CA SER A 177 12.75 2.18 3.20
C SER A 177 12.42 0.96 2.36
N HIS A 178 13.30 -0.04 2.43
CA HIS A 178 13.09 -1.34 1.78
C HIS A 178 12.30 -2.24 2.73
N CYS A 179 11.19 -2.79 2.25
CA CYS A 179 10.43 -3.81 2.95
C CYS A 179 10.84 -5.19 2.44
N SER A 180 11.47 -6.01 3.27
CA SER A 180 11.90 -7.37 2.93
C SER A 180 10.75 -8.35 2.65
N MET A 181 9.57 -8.08 3.23
CA MET A 181 8.35 -8.88 3.07
C MET A 181 7.79 -8.72 1.65
N CYS A 182 7.70 -7.48 1.17
CA CYS A 182 7.24 -7.15 -0.20
C CYS A 182 8.38 -7.19 -1.23
N ASP A 183 9.63 -7.15 -0.77
CA ASP A 183 10.84 -7.06 -1.60
C ASP A 183 10.90 -5.80 -2.48
N ASN A 184 10.51 -4.67 -1.89
CA ASN A 184 10.36 -3.40 -2.60
C ASN A 184 10.80 -2.21 -1.73
N CYS A 185 11.39 -1.20 -2.36
CA CYS A 185 11.55 0.12 -1.75
C CYS A 185 10.24 0.90 -1.87
N VAL A 186 9.74 1.43 -0.76
CA VAL A 186 8.47 2.17 -0.69
C VAL A 186 8.75 3.61 -0.28
N GLU A 187 8.20 4.57 -1.03
CA GLU A 187 8.33 6.00 -0.77
C GLU A 187 7.54 6.41 0.49
N ARG A 188 8.17 7.18 1.39
CA ARG A 188 7.61 7.53 2.72
C ARG A 188 7.05 6.30 3.43
N PHE A 189 7.82 5.21 3.41
CA PHE A 189 7.44 3.96 4.05
C PHE A 189 7.15 4.20 5.53
N ASP A 190 5.99 3.75 5.97
CA ASP A 190 5.60 3.76 7.37
C ASP A 190 5.85 2.37 7.97
N HIS A 191 5.07 1.38 7.54
CA HIS A 191 5.22 0.00 7.99
C HIS A 191 4.64 -1.01 6.99
N HIS A 192 4.92 -2.29 7.23
CA HIS A 192 4.22 -3.39 6.59
C HIS A 192 3.09 -3.85 7.51
N CYS A 193 1.84 -3.83 7.02
CA CYS A 193 0.68 -4.17 7.84
C CYS A 193 0.06 -5.49 7.38
N PRO A 194 0.16 -6.57 8.18
CA PRO A 194 -0.47 -7.85 7.84
C PRO A 194 -1.99 -7.76 7.73
N TRP A 195 -2.64 -6.94 8.58
CA TRP A 195 -4.09 -6.77 8.63
C TRP A 195 -4.69 -6.19 7.36
N VAL A 196 -3.99 -5.27 6.71
CA VAL A 196 -4.42 -4.75 5.39
C VAL A 196 -3.82 -5.57 4.24
N GLY A 197 -2.87 -6.48 4.53
CA GLY A 197 -2.21 -7.32 3.54
C GLY A 197 -1.29 -6.55 2.58
N ASN A 198 -0.76 -5.40 3.00
CA ASN A 198 0.08 -4.55 2.15
C ASN A 198 1.01 -3.64 3.00
N CYS A 199 2.00 -3.02 2.36
CA CYS A 199 2.73 -1.92 2.98
C CYS A 199 1.84 -0.68 3.08
N VAL A 200 2.13 0.16 4.08
CA VAL A 200 1.59 1.51 4.21
C VAL A 200 2.72 2.49 3.87
N GLY A 201 2.47 3.33 2.88
CA GLY A 201 3.43 4.31 2.37
C GLY A 201 2.73 5.53 1.78
N LYS A 202 3.48 6.39 1.08
CA LYS A 202 2.99 7.69 0.61
C LYS A 202 1.63 7.64 -0.10
N ARG A 203 1.42 6.66 -0.99
CA ARG A 203 0.26 6.65 -1.91
C ARG A 203 -1.02 6.10 -1.26
N ASN A 204 -0.91 5.23 -0.26
CA ASN A 204 -2.07 4.65 0.44
C ASN A 204 -2.24 5.11 1.90
N TYR A 205 -1.32 5.92 2.44
CA TYR A 205 -1.39 6.42 3.83
C TYR A 205 -2.72 7.12 4.16
N ARG A 206 -3.26 7.91 3.22
CA ARG A 206 -4.55 8.60 3.43
C ARG A 206 -5.70 7.61 3.65
N PHE A 207 -5.73 6.53 2.87
CA PHE A 207 -6.77 5.52 2.96
C PHE A 207 -6.62 4.72 4.24
N PHE A 208 -5.38 4.39 4.63
CA PHE A 208 -5.11 3.71 5.89
C PHE A 208 -5.61 4.54 7.08
N TYR A 209 -5.30 5.85 7.10
CA TYR A 209 -5.77 6.73 8.15
C TYR A 209 -7.30 6.85 8.18
N THR A 210 -7.94 7.05 7.02
CA THR A 210 -9.40 7.07 6.90
C THR A 210 -10.03 5.75 7.37
N PHE A 211 -9.42 4.61 7.05
CA PHE A 211 -9.86 3.29 7.52
C PHE A 211 -9.82 3.20 9.05
N ILE A 212 -8.71 3.56 9.69
CA ILE A 212 -8.59 3.50 11.16
C ILE A 212 -9.63 4.40 11.85
N VAL A 213 -9.79 5.64 11.37
CA VAL A 213 -10.74 6.59 11.94
C VAL A 213 -12.18 6.11 11.75
N SER A 214 -12.55 5.70 10.53
CA SER A 214 -13.91 5.22 10.26
C SER A 214 -14.23 3.91 10.98
N LEU A 215 -13.27 2.99 11.09
CA LEU A 215 -13.44 1.76 11.86
C LEU A 215 -13.70 2.08 13.34
N SER A 216 -12.95 3.04 13.90
CA SER A 216 -13.15 3.49 15.28
C SER A 216 -14.57 4.04 15.49
N PHE A 217 -15.07 4.85 14.55
CA PHE A 217 -16.45 5.36 14.59
C PHE A 217 -17.49 4.23 14.48
N LEU A 218 -17.31 3.28 13.56
CA LEU A 218 -18.21 2.14 13.41
C LEU A 218 -18.24 1.29 14.69
N THR A 219 -17.08 1.00 15.28
CA THR A 219 -16.98 0.24 16.53
C THR A 219 -17.64 0.98 17.69
N ALA A 220 -17.39 2.27 17.85
CA ALA A 220 -18.02 3.07 18.89
C ALA A 220 -19.54 3.16 18.72
N PHE A 221 -20.01 3.31 17.48
CA PHE A 221 -21.43 3.33 17.14
C PHE A 221 -22.11 2.00 17.49
N ILE A 222 -21.57 0.86 17.03
CA ILE A 222 -22.11 -0.46 17.35
C ILE A 222 -22.12 -0.69 18.86
N PHE A 223 -21.02 -0.37 19.54
CA PHE A 223 -20.92 -0.52 20.99
C PHE A 223 -22.00 0.30 21.72
N GLY A 224 -22.18 1.57 21.36
CA GLY A 224 -23.23 2.41 21.94
C GLY A 224 -24.65 1.87 21.69
N CYS A 225 -24.91 1.37 20.49
CA CYS A 225 -26.19 0.75 20.16
C CYS A 225 -26.46 -0.54 20.95
N VAL A 226 -25.44 -1.40 21.13
CA VAL A 226 -25.56 -2.62 21.93
C VAL A 226 -25.84 -2.29 23.40
N ILE A 227 -25.12 -1.32 23.98
CA ILE A 227 -25.40 -0.85 25.35
C ILE A 227 -26.84 -0.34 25.45
N THR A 228 -27.28 0.48 24.49
CA THR A 228 -28.65 1.01 24.45
C THR A 228 -29.70 -0.11 24.39
N HIS A 229 -29.48 -1.12 23.55
CA HIS A 229 -30.36 -2.29 23.45
C HIS A 229 -30.47 -3.01 24.81
N LEU A 230 -29.33 -3.31 25.44
CA LEU A 230 -29.31 -3.98 26.74
C LEU A 230 -30.04 -3.17 27.82
N THR A 231 -29.78 -1.86 27.90
CA THR A 231 -30.44 -0.98 28.89
C THR A 231 -31.94 -0.90 28.69
N LEU A 232 -32.40 -0.78 27.44
CA LEU A 232 -33.84 -0.73 27.13
C LEU A 232 -34.52 -2.07 27.42
N ARG A 233 -33.88 -3.20 27.10
CA ARG A 233 -34.42 -4.52 27.44
C ARG A 233 -34.54 -4.71 28.94
N MET A 234 -33.53 -4.34 29.71
CA MET A 234 -33.58 -4.44 31.18
C MET A 234 -34.72 -3.60 31.75
N TYR A 235 -34.89 -2.38 31.27
CA TYR A 235 -35.97 -1.49 31.71
C TYR A 235 -37.36 -2.06 31.38
N LEU A 236 -37.56 -2.55 30.15
CA LEU A 236 -38.85 -3.14 29.73
C LEU A 236 -39.18 -4.42 30.51
N LEU A 237 -38.17 -5.27 30.79
CA LEU A 237 -38.35 -6.46 31.61
C LEU A 237 -38.73 -6.10 33.05
N ALA A 238 -38.05 -5.12 33.65
CA ALA A 238 -38.36 -4.65 35.00
C ALA A 238 -39.79 -4.09 35.08
N ALA A 239 -40.21 -3.28 34.10
CA ALA A 239 -41.57 -2.75 34.02
C ALA A 239 -42.62 -3.86 33.88
N ALA A 240 -42.37 -4.86 33.03
CA ALA A 240 -43.28 -6.00 32.86
C ALA A 240 -43.44 -6.81 34.16
N VAL A 241 -42.35 -7.12 34.86
CA VAL A 241 -42.39 -7.84 36.14
C VAL A 241 -43.15 -7.05 37.21
N CYS A 242 -42.94 -5.73 37.29
CA CYS A 242 -43.67 -4.88 38.23
C CYS A 242 -45.18 -4.84 37.94
N THR A 243 -45.59 -4.92 36.67
CA THR A 243 -47.00 -4.94 36.26
C THR A 243 -47.68 -6.28 36.56
N LEU A 244 -46.94 -7.39 36.53
CA LEU A 244 -47.45 -8.74 36.83
C LEU A 244 -47.58 -9.04 38.34
N THR A 245 -46.98 -8.19 39.19
CA THR A 245 -46.94 -8.37 40.65
C THR A 245 -47.92 -7.47 41.42
N LEU A 246 -48.66 -6.61 40.72
CA LEU A 246 -49.74 -5.77 41.21
C LEU A 246 -51.10 -6.30 40.72
#